data_AF-A0A3R6DCT7-F1
#
_entry.id   AF-A0A3R6DCT7-F1
#
_cell.length_a   1.000
_cell.length_b   1.000
_cell.length_c   1.000
_cell.angle_alpha   90.00
_cell.angle_beta   90.00
_cell.angle_gamma   90.00
#
_symmetry.space_group_name_H-M   'P 1'
#
loop_
_entity.id
_entity.type
_entity.pdbx_description
1 polymer ?
#
loop_
_entity_poly.entity_id
_entity_poly.type
_entity_poly.pdbx_seq_one_letter_code
_entity_poly.pdbx_strand_id
1 'polypeptide(L)'
;MNQVEYYMGLPCDLSGSRSKNRFRLELLWGISRMLELMESANDFTIVFDLVCDIEVHLDNGFEFYQIKTHKESQPKYTAKSLVKVKEGEQGSILGKLFVLNTISTVPVKTVLVCNAPFKALSSEPGENCLDSLSQSNKSVIIEAIKKELGTKDVDLSNSYYLYTPMNLLQPENEIKGQLMATFEKVKGSEPVNPNALYRLVFDAVSEKACYEFDANDYEQIKKFKGISRNEFDRMLDAHLSNEKTGINQTRDYINQIKGIHEKKSYKDALNSLLPKMARSRVLQNMEIMMAKTLMEYSEISDVEEAIDILTDSYHDKFPVEYSNAEKTVCYMIVIHKYVEGGYDNEINI
;
A
#
# COMPACT_ATOMS: atom_id res chain seq x y z
N MET A 1 -5.03 21.52 -23.98
CA MET A 1 -5.64 21.17 -22.69
C MET A 1 -4.52 20.61 -21.84
N ASN A 2 -4.31 21.12 -20.63
CA ASN A 2 -3.35 20.52 -19.70
C ASN A 2 -3.92 19.20 -19.14
N GLN A 3 -3.09 18.39 -18.47
CA GLN A 3 -3.47 17.08 -17.97
C GLN A 3 -4.65 17.12 -16.99
N VAL A 4 -4.75 18.17 -16.17
CA VAL A 4 -5.83 18.36 -15.20
C VAL A 4 -7.14 18.73 -15.90
N GLU A 5 -7.10 19.70 -16.80
CA GLU A 5 -8.27 20.09 -17.61
C GLU A 5 -8.82 18.90 -18.40
N TYR A 6 -7.93 18.04 -18.91
CA TYR A 6 -8.32 16.81 -19.60
C TYR A 6 -9.12 15.89 -18.70
N TYR A 7 -8.54 15.56 -17.55
CA TYR A 7 -9.14 14.64 -16.61
C TYR A 7 -10.49 15.14 -16.08
N MET A 8 -10.57 16.42 -15.70
CA MET A 8 -11.80 17.04 -15.20
C MET A 8 -12.92 17.12 -16.26
N GLY A 9 -12.60 16.94 -17.53
CA GLY A 9 -13.58 16.88 -18.63
C GLY A 9 -14.12 15.48 -18.94
N LEU A 10 -13.61 14.44 -18.26
CA LEU A 10 -14.03 13.05 -18.50
C LEU A 10 -15.42 12.76 -17.89
N PRO A 11 -16.21 11.86 -18.51
CA PRO A 11 -17.49 11.45 -17.94
C PRO A 11 -17.30 10.54 -16.72
N CYS A 12 -17.94 10.86 -15.60
CA CYS A 12 -17.96 9.96 -14.43
C CYS A 12 -18.75 8.67 -14.74
N ASP A 13 -18.25 7.52 -14.28
CA ASP A 13 -18.98 6.24 -14.37
C ASP A 13 -19.97 6.13 -13.20
N LEU A 14 -21.16 6.72 -13.37
CA LEU A 14 -22.22 6.74 -12.34
C LEU A 14 -22.95 5.38 -12.17
N SER A 15 -22.44 4.28 -12.74
CA SER A 15 -23.13 2.98 -12.75
C SER A 15 -22.90 2.16 -11.45
N GLY A 16 -23.41 2.69 -10.34
CA GLY A 16 -23.31 2.10 -9.00
C GLY A 16 -24.40 1.06 -8.69
N SER A 17 -24.17 -0.21 -9.04
CA SER A 17 -24.45 -1.34 -8.12
C SER A 17 -23.76 -2.61 -8.63
N ARG A 18 -22.57 -2.91 -8.14
CA ARG A 18 -21.91 -4.22 -8.35
C ARG A 18 -22.12 -5.09 -7.11
N SER A 19 -22.06 -6.41 -7.27
CA SER A 19 -22.05 -7.30 -6.11
C SER A 19 -20.83 -6.98 -5.23
N LYS A 20 -20.99 -7.03 -3.90
CA LYS A 20 -19.91 -6.72 -2.94
C LYS A 20 -18.59 -7.46 -3.24
N ASN A 21 -18.68 -8.70 -3.72
CA ASN A 21 -17.50 -9.51 -4.05
C ASN A 21 -16.74 -8.99 -5.27
N ARG A 22 -17.45 -8.46 -6.26
CA ARG A 22 -16.83 -7.90 -7.46
C ARG A 22 -16.14 -6.58 -7.15
N PHE A 23 -16.83 -5.70 -6.41
CA PHE A 23 -16.25 -4.46 -5.93
C PHE A 23 -14.97 -4.73 -5.12
N ARG A 24 -15.00 -5.71 -4.22
CA ARG A 24 -13.80 -6.11 -3.47
C ARG A 24 -12.64 -6.58 -4.36
N LEU A 25 -12.89 -7.30 -5.44
CA LEU A 25 -11.83 -7.73 -6.37
C LEU A 25 -11.22 -6.53 -7.12
N GLU A 26 -12.03 -5.53 -7.46
CA GLU A 26 -11.55 -4.29 -8.06
C GLU A 26 -10.57 -3.57 -7.11
N LEU A 27 -10.93 -3.44 -5.82
CA LEU A 27 -10.05 -2.86 -4.80
C LEU A 27 -8.75 -3.63 -4.62
N LEU A 28 -8.83 -4.97 -4.53
CA LEU A 28 -7.65 -5.83 -4.35
C LEU A 28 -6.72 -5.77 -5.56
N TRP A 29 -7.28 -5.69 -6.79
CA TRP A 29 -6.48 -5.47 -7.98
C TRP A 29 -5.81 -4.08 -7.98
N GLY A 30 -6.53 -3.04 -7.56
CA GLY A 30 -5.95 -1.70 -7.37
C GLY A 30 -4.79 -1.69 -6.37
N ILE A 31 -4.88 -2.43 -5.27
CA ILE A 31 -3.77 -2.62 -4.33
C ILE A 31 -2.59 -3.32 -5.02
N SER A 32 -2.85 -4.42 -5.74
CA SER A 32 -1.82 -5.12 -6.50
C SER A 32 -1.09 -4.17 -7.47
N ARG A 33 -1.84 -3.30 -8.15
CA ARG A 33 -1.27 -2.31 -9.07
C ARG A 33 -0.44 -1.25 -8.36
N MET A 34 -0.86 -0.76 -7.19
CA MET A 34 -0.02 0.14 -6.37
C MET A 34 1.31 -0.52 -6.00
N LEU A 35 1.29 -1.80 -5.61
CA LEU A 35 2.50 -2.54 -5.26
C LEU A 35 3.46 -2.67 -6.43
N GLU A 36 2.97 -2.96 -7.64
CA GLU A 36 3.80 -2.97 -8.85
C GLU A 36 4.41 -1.59 -9.17
N LEU A 37 3.64 -0.52 -8.98
CA LEU A 37 4.08 0.85 -9.25
C LEU A 37 5.12 1.33 -8.22
N MET A 38 5.11 0.81 -6.99
CA MET A 38 6.17 1.06 -6.02
C MET A 38 7.55 0.64 -6.55
N GLU A 39 7.60 -0.44 -7.32
CA GLU A 39 8.84 -0.99 -7.89
C GLU A 39 9.25 -0.33 -9.23
N SER A 40 8.30 0.23 -9.98
CA SER A 40 8.51 0.59 -11.40
C SER A 40 8.29 2.05 -11.78
N ALA A 41 7.56 2.83 -10.97
CA ALA A 41 7.25 4.23 -11.25
C ALA A 41 7.96 5.17 -10.27
N ASN A 42 8.32 6.37 -10.72
CA ASN A 42 8.91 7.40 -9.85
C ASN A 42 7.86 8.05 -8.94
N ASP A 43 6.72 8.44 -9.51
CA ASP A 43 5.57 8.97 -8.80
C ASP A 43 4.27 8.45 -9.44
N PHE A 44 3.21 8.37 -8.65
CA PHE A 44 1.88 7.99 -9.11
C PHE A 44 0.80 8.44 -8.11
N THR A 45 -0.44 8.54 -8.59
CA THR A 45 -1.64 8.52 -7.74
C THR A 45 -2.63 7.53 -8.32
N ILE A 46 -3.15 6.60 -7.52
CA ILE A 46 -4.25 5.73 -7.92
C ILE A 46 -5.57 6.33 -7.45
N VAL A 47 -6.53 6.53 -8.35
CA VAL A 47 -7.90 6.94 -8.06
C VAL A 47 -8.84 5.74 -8.20
N PHE A 48 -9.77 5.62 -7.26
CA PHE A 48 -10.72 4.50 -7.17
C PHE A 48 -12.15 4.95 -7.46
N ASP A 49 -12.83 4.21 -8.34
CA ASP A 49 -14.27 4.29 -8.60
C ASP A 49 -14.77 5.73 -8.87
N LEU A 50 -14.28 6.35 -9.96
CA LEU A 50 -14.73 7.69 -10.40
C LEU A 50 -15.10 7.72 -11.89
N VAL A 51 -14.10 7.65 -12.76
CA VAL A 51 -14.22 7.62 -14.22
C VAL A 51 -14.05 6.19 -14.74
N CYS A 52 -13.22 5.40 -14.06
CA CYS A 52 -13.05 3.97 -14.31
C CYS A 52 -12.98 3.19 -12.99
N ASP A 53 -12.91 1.84 -13.06
CA ASP A 53 -12.83 1.03 -11.84
C ASP A 53 -11.53 1.38 -11.07
N ILE A 54 -10.39 1.46 -11.77
CA ILE A 54 -9.09 1.88 -11.24
C ILE A 54 -8.41 2.81 -12.25
N GLU A 55 -7.79 3.88 -11.76
CA GLU A 55 -7.16 4.92 -12.59
C GLU A 55 -5.76 5.21 -12.04
N VAL A 56 -4.75 5.25 -12.89
CA VAL A 56 -3.38 5.58 -12.50
C VAL A 56 -3.00 6.91 -13.13
N HIS A 57 -2.70 7.90 -12.30
CA HIS A 57 -2.26 9.22 -12.70
C HIS A 57 -0.75 9.27 -12.59
N LEU A 58 -0.08 9.47 -13.73
CA LEU A 58 1.37 9.58 -13.86
C LEU A 58 1.75 11.01 -14.27
N ASP A 59 3.03 11.36 -14.16
CA ASP A 59 3.54 12.68 -14.56
C ASP A 59 3.26 13.03 -16.03
N ASN A 60 3.14 12.01 -16.87
CA ASN A 60 3.05 12.15 -18.32
C ASN A 60 1.75 11.61 -18.92
N GLY A 61 0.74 11.25 -18.11
CA GLY A 61 -0.49 10.70 -18.65
C GLY A 61 -1.34 9.92 -17.65
N PHE A 62 -2.30 9.19 -18.21
CA PHE A 62 -3.26 8.40 -17.44
C PHE A 62 -3.35 6.96 -17.95
N GLU A 63 -3.52 6.02 -17.03
CA GLU A 63 -3.89 4.64 -17.35
C GLU A 63 -5.27 4.33 -16.71
N PHE A 64 -6.23 3.92 -17.52
CA PHE A 64 -7.58 3.57 -17.08
C PHE A 64 -7.81 2.06 -17.17
N TYR A 65 -8.19 1.46 -16.06
CA TYR A 65 -8.35 0.01 -15.92
C TYR A 65 -9.81 -0.34 -15.62
N GLN A 66 -10.46 -1.00 -16.57
CA GLN A 66 -11.75 -1.62 -16.35
C GLN A 66 -11.56 -3.09 -16.01
N ILE A 67 -12.03 -3.52 -14.85
CA ILE A 67 -11.84 -4.87 -14.35
C ILE A 67 -13.12 -5.69 -14.56
N LYS A 68 -12.98 -6.83 -15.22
CA LYS A 68 -14.06 -7.81 -15.43
C LYS A 68 -13.61 -9.18 -14.94
N THR A 69 -14.54 -9.92 -14.33
CA THR A 69 -14.31 -11.29 -13.88
C THR A 69 -15.23 -12.25 -14.62
N HIS A 70 -14.70 -13.42 -14.95
CA HIS A 70 -15.36 -14.53 -15.62
C HIS A 70 -15.38 -15.74 -14.67
N LYS A 71 -16.55 -16.37 -14.55
CA LYS A 71 -16.66 -17.71 -13.98
C LYS A 71 -16.17 -18.73 -15.01
N GLU A 72 -15.71 -19.90 -14.58
CA GLU A 72 -15.24 -20.97 -15.48
C GLU A 72 -16.27 -21.35 -16.55
N SER A 73 -17.56 -21.28 -16.22
CA SER A 73 -18.66 -21.59 -17.15
C SER A 73 -19.01 -20.46 -18.13
N GLN A 74 -18.44 -19.26 -17.97
CA GLN A 74 -18.76 -18.13 -18.83
C GLN A 74 -17.91 -18.16 -20.12
N PRO A 75 -18.53 -17.85 -21.27
CA PRO A 75 -17.80 -17.81 -22.52
C PRO A 75 -16.80 -16.66 -22.53
N LYS A 76 -15.58 -16.96 -22.98
CA LYS A 76 -14.51 -15.98 -23.22
C LYS A 76 -15.01 -14.82 -24.07
N TYR A 77 -14.45 -13.64 -23.83
CA TYR A 77 -14.76 -12.46 -24.65
C TYR A 77 -14.41 -12.68 -26.13
N THR A 78 -15.19 -12.02 -26.98
CA THR A 78 -15.02 -11.91 -28.43
C THR A 78 -15.11 -10.42 -28.79
N ALA A 79 -14.60 -10.01 -29.94
CA ALA A 79 -14.71 -8.61 -30.38
C ALA A 79 -16.17 -8.12 -30.31
N LYS A 80 -17.11 -8.95 -30.81
CA LYS A 80 -18.55 -8.67 -30.76
C LYS A 80 -19.11 -8.56 -29.35
N SER A 81 -18.66 -9.38 -28.39
CA SER A 81 -19.20 -9.31 -27.02
C SER A 81 -18.65 -8.14 -26.22
N LEU A 82 -17.48 -7.62 -26.59
CA LEU A 82 -16.88 -6.45 -25.95
C LEU A 82 -17.51 -5.12 -26.38
N VAL A 83 -17.99 -5.04 -27.62
CA VAL A 83 -18.68 -3.85 -28.17
C VAL A 83 -20.21 -3.95 -28.12
N LYS A 84 -20.75 -5.00 -27.49
CA LYS A 84 -22.19 -5.15 -27.31
C LYS A 84 -22.66 -4.29 -26.14
N VAL A 85 -23.52 -3.32 -26.42
CA VAL A 85 -24.33 -2.63 -25.40
C VAL A 85 -25.36 -3.62 -24.87
N LYS A 86 -25.34 -3.87 -23.56
CA LYS A 86 -26.34 -4.73 -22.90
C LYS A 86 -27.59 -3.93 -22.58
N GLU A 87 -28.72 -4.63 -22.47
CA GLU A 87 -29.97 -4.00 -22.06
C GLU A 87 -29.79 -3.33 -20.69
N GLY A 88 -30.21 -2.06 -20.58
CA GLY A 88 -30.07 -1.25 -19.37
C GLY A 88 -28.71 -0.58 -19.17
N GLU A 89 -27.72 -0.83 -20.02
CA GLU A 89 -26.40 -0.18 -19.94
C GLU A 89 -26.32 1.02 -20.91
N GLN A 90 -25.61 2.07 -20.50
CA GLN A 90 -25.40 3.28 -21.31
C GLN A 90 -24.32 3.12 -22.40
N GLY A 91 -23.57 2.02 -22.38
CA GLY A 91 -22.50 1.78 -23.34
C GLY A 91 -21.95 0.36 -23.27
N SER A 92 -21.18 -0.01 -24.28
CA SER A 92 -20.45 -1.27 -24.32
C SER A 92 -19.21 -1.21 -23.42
N ILE A 93 -18.61 -2.37 -23.14
CA ILE A 93 -17.41 -2.42 -22.27
C ILE A 93 -16.28 -1.60 -22.89
N LEU A 94 -16.05 -1.78 -24.19
CA LEU A 94 -15.05 -0.97 -24.88
C LEU A 94 -15.53 0.45 -25.12
N GLY A 95 -16.80 0.71 -25.39
CA GLY A 95 -17.33 2.08 -25.54
C GLY A 95 -17.02 2.96 -24.33
N LYS A 96 -17.28 2.45 -23.12
CA LYS A 96 -16.98 3.15 -21.85
C LYS A 96 -15.48 3.38 -21.63
N LEU A 97 -14.60 2.53 -22.15
CA LEU A 97 -13.15 2.76 -22.09
C LEU A 97 -12.68 3.74 -23.17
N PHE A 98 -13.16 3.59 -24.41
CA PHE A 98 -12.71 4.39 -25.55
C PHE A 98 -13.10 5.86 -25.43
N VAL A 99 -14.23 6.18 -24.79
CA VAL A 99 -14.60 7.58 -24.52
C VAL A 99 -13.55 8.30 -23.67
N LEU A 100 -12.76 7.57 -22.88
CA LEU A 100 -11.65 8.10 -22.08
C LEU A 100 -10.39 8.38 -22.87
N ASN A 101 -10.36 8.13 -24.18
CA ASN A 101 -9.21 8.40 -25.05
C ASN A 101 -9.58 9.25 -26.28
N THR A 102 -10.87 9.36 -26.64
CA THR A 102 -11.31 10.08 -27.86
C THR A 102 -11.08 11.58 -27.82
N ILE A 103 -10.97 12.17 -26.63
CA ILE A 103 -10.80 13.63 -26.43
C ILE A 103 -9.39 14.01 -25.96
N SER A 104 -8.43 13.08 -26.04
CA SER A 104 -7.15 13.27 -25.39
C SER A 104 -6.14 14.10 -26.18
N THR A 105 -5.57 15.10 -25.52
CA THR A 105 -4.32 15.76 -25.94
C THR A 105 -3.12 15.33 -25.11
N VAL A 106 -3.31 14.38 -24.18
CA VAL A 106 -2.28 13.81 -23.31
C VAL A 106 -2.15 12.30 -23.55
N PRO A 107 -1.02 11.66 -23.23
CA PRO A 107 -0.90 10.21 -23.29
C PRO A 107 -1.94 9.53 -22.40
N VAL A 108 -2.79 8.68 -23.01
CA VAL A 108 -3.80 7.90 -22.30
C VAL A 108 -3.70 6.45 -22.73
N LYS A 109 -3.62 5.56 -21.76
CA LYS A 109 -3.71 4.11 -21.92
C LYS A 109 -5.03 3.62 -21.37
N THR A 110 -5.76 2.81 -22.14
CA THR A 110 -6.99 2.15 -21.66
C THR A 110 -6.79 0.64 -21.65
N VAL A 111 -7.22 -0.01 -20.57
CA VAL A 111 -6.96 -1.43 -20.35
C VAL A 111 -8.22 -2.12 -19.85
N LEU A 112 -8.63 -3.16 -20.57
CA LEU A 112 -9.60 -4.12 -20.07
C LEU A 112 -8.86 -5.27 -19.37
N VAL A 113 -9.01 -5.37 -18.05
CA VAL A 113 -8.42 -6.43 -17.23
C VAL A 113 -9.41 -7.57 -17.06
N CYS A 114 -8.96 -8.80 -17.27
CA CYS A 114 -9.81 -9.98 -17.12
C CYS A 114 -9.04 -11.23 -16.70
N ASN A 115 -9.69 -12.09 -15.91
CA ASN A 115 -9.18 -13.41 -15.52
C ASN A 115 -9.40 -14.51 -16.57
N ALA A 116 -9.90 -14.16 -17.75
CA ALA A 116 -10.05 -15.06 -18.88
C ALA A 116 -9.39 -14.46 -20.13
N PRO A 117 -8.80 -15.28 -21.01
CA PRO A 117 -8.18 -14.77 -22.23
C PRO A 117 -9.23 -14.27 -23.22
N PHE A 118 -8.87 -13.26 -24.00
CA PHE A 118 -9.67 -12.79 -25.13
C PHE A 118 -9.49 -13.76 -26.29
N LYS A 119 -10.59 -14.32 -26.83
CA LYS A 119 -10.58 -15.33 -27.91
C LYS A 119 -9.75 -14.95 -29.14
N ALA A 120 -9.58 -13.66 -29.42
CA ALA A 120 -8.84 -13.17 -30.57
C ALA A 120 -7.35 -12.87 -30.30
N LEU A 121 -6.86 -13.10 -29.08
CA LEU A 121 -5.49 -12.85 -28.63
C LEU A 121 -4.91 -14.11 -27.98
N SER A 122 -3.67 -13.99 -27.48
CA SER A 122 -2.97 -15.06 -26.78
C SER A 122 -3.80 -15.66 -25.63
N SER A 123 -3.67 -16.97 -25.46
CA SER A 123 -4.18 -17.67 -24.28
C SER A 123 -3.23 -17.61 -23.09
N GLU A 124 -2.03 -17.06 -23.27
CA GLU A 124 -1.05 -16.87 -22.19
C GLU A 124 -1.31 -15.55 -21.45
N PRO A 125 -1.13 -15.52 -20.12
CA PRO A 125 -1.21 -14.30 -19.33
C PRO A 125 -0.31 -13.19 -19.88
N GLY A 126 -0.81 -11.96 -19.87
CA GLY A 126 -0.07 -10.80 -20.33
C GLY A 126 -0.96 -9.70 -20.91
N GLU A 127 -0.33 -8.55 -21.11
CA GLU A 127 -0.94 -7.40 -21.75
C GLU A 127 -0.81 -7.51 -23.26
N ASN A 128 -1.92 -7.33 -23.97
CA ASN A 128 -1.98 -7.42 -25.42
C ASN A 128 -2.66 -6.17 -26.01
N CYS A 129 -1.98 -5.48 -26.93
CA CYS A 129 -2.53 -4.31 -27.61
C CYS A 129 -3.68 -4.72 -28.54
N LEU A 130 -4.80 -3.98 -28.53
CA LEU A 130 -5.93 -4.25 -29.42
C LEU A 130 -5.60 -3.99 -30.90
N ASP A 131 -4.58 -3.18 -31.19
CA ASP A 131 -4.07 -3.03 -32.56
C ASP A 131 -3.27 -4.25 -33.06
N SER A 132 -2.99 -5.24 -32.22
CA SER A 132 -2.43 -6.52 -32.68
C SER A 132 -3.47 -7.49 -33.25
N LEU A 133 -4.76 -7.17 -33.14
CA LEU A 133 -5.86 -8.03 -33.59
C LEU A 133 -5.85 -8.24 -35.11
N SER A 134 -6.45 -9.34 -35.57
CA SER A 134 -6.74 -9.52 -36.99
C SER A 134 -7.62 -8.39 -37.53
N GLN A 135 -7.43 -8.03 -38.81
CA GLN A 135 -8.21 -6.95 -39.44
C GLN A 135 -9.73 -7.14 -39.30
N SER A 136 -10.21 -8.38 -39.37
CA SER A 136 -11.62 -8.72 -39.16
C SER A 136 -12.13 -8.36 -37.77
N ASN A 137 -11.35 -8.59 -36.71
CA ASN A 137 -11.72 -8.21 -35.35
C ASN A 137 -11.56 -6.71 -35.11
N LYS A 138 -10.53 -6.08 -35.68
CA LYS A 138 -10.35 -4.62 -35.64
C LYS A 138 -11.55 -3.90 -36.24
N SER A 139 -11.98 -4.28 -37.45
CA SER A 139 -13.14 -3.66 -38.12
C SER A 139 -14.40 -3.75 -37.27
N VAL A 140 -14.67 -4.91 -36.64
CA VAL A 140 -15.82 -5.07 -35.74
C VAL A 140 -15.78 -4.10 -34.57
N ILE A 141 -14.61 -3.92 -33.95
CA ILE A 141 -14.46 -3.00 -32.81
C ILE A 141 -14.60 -1.55 -33.30
N ILE A 142 -13.84 -1.16 -34.32
CA ILE A 142 -13.79 0.20 -34.85
C ILE A 142 -15.17 0.66 -35.30
N GLU A 143 -15.89 -0.13 -36.11
CA GLU A 143 -17.22 0.24 -36.59
C GLU A 143 -18.23 0.43 -35.46
N ALA A 144 -18.18 -0.46 -34.46
CA ALA A 144 -19.06 -0.37 -33.31
C ALA A 144 -18.77 0.87 -32.46
N ILE A 145 -17.49 1.17 -32.19
CA ILE A 145 -17.08 2.34 -31.41
C ILE A 145 -17.37 3.64 -32.16
N LYS A 146 -17.12 3.71 -33.47
CA LYS A 146 -17.50 4.88 -34.30
C LYS A 146 -18.99 5.16 -34.22
N LYS A 147 -19.81 4.10 -34.29
CA LYS A 147 -21.27 4.20 -34.17
C LYS A 147 -21.71 4.62 -32.77
N GLU A 148 -21.11 4.04 -31.73
CA GLU A 148 -21.48 4.28 -30.34
C GLU A 148 -21.10 5.69 -29.88
N LEU A 149 -19.89 6.15 -30.20
CA LEU A 149 -19.36 7.44 -29.75
C LEU A 149 -19.54 8.58 -30.77
N GLY A 150 -20.07 8.30 -31.96
CA GLY A 150 -20.24 9.30 -33.01
C GLY A 150 -18.93 9.87 -33.58
N THR A 151 -17.80 9.16 -33.39
CA THR A 151 -16.48 9.58 -33.87
C THR A 151 -16.19 9.07 -35.29
N LYS A 152 -15.38 9.82 -36.04
CA LYS A 152 -14.94 9.43 -37.39
C LYS A 152 -13.73 8.51 -37.38
N ASP A 153 -12.86 8.62 -36.38
CA ASP A 153 -11.63 7.86 -36.26
C ASP A 153 -11.50 7.22 -34.88
N VAL A 154 -10.98 5.99 -34.86
CA VAL A 154 -10.76 5.18 -33.66
C VAL A 154 -9.37 4.59 -33.78
N ASP A 155 -8.51 4.94 -32.84
CA ASP A 155 -7.17 4.41 -32.72
C ASP A 155 -7.11 3.36 -31.60
N LEU A 156 -6.66 2.15 -31.94
CA LEU A 156 -6.54 1.02 -31.02
C LEU A 156 -5.14 0.92 -30.39
N SER A 157 -4.18 1.75 -30.81
CA SER A 157 -2.76 1.63 -30.45
C SER A 157 -2.51 1.71 -28.94
N ASN A 158 -3.27 2.55 -28.23
CA ASN A 158 -3.17 2.74 -26.78
C ASN A 158 -4.28 2.03 -25.98
N SER A 159 -4.92 1.03 -26.59
CA SER A 159 -5.97 0.24 -25.97
C SER A 159 -5.52 -1.21 -25.81
N TYR A 160 -5.69 -1.79 -24.63
CA TYR A 160 -5.12 -3.08 -24.28
C TYR A 160 -6.14 -4.01 -23.64
N TYR A 161 -5.86 -5.31 -23.78
CA TYR A 161 -6.48 -6.37 -23.01
C TYR A 161 -5.40 -7.00 -22.12
N LEU A 162 -5.57 -6.91 -20.80
CA LEU A 162 -4.71 -7.58 -19.83
C LEU A 162 -5.40 -8.88 -19.39
N TYR A 163 -4.90 -10.00 -19.90
CA TYR A 163 -5.27 -11.30 -19.35
C TYR A 163 -4.35 -11.61 -18.17
N THR A 164 -4.92 -11.66 -16.97
CA THR A 164 -4.18 -12.06 -15.77
C THR A 164 -5.03 -13.02 -14.94
N PRO A 165 -4.58 -14.26 -14.67
CA PRO A 165 -5.28 -15.15 -13.76
C PRO A 165 -5.51 -14.45 -12.41
N MET A 166 -6.72 -14.55 -11.87
CA MET A 166 -7.07 -13.94 -10.59
C MET A 166 -7.50 -15.04 -9.63
N ASN A 167 -6.99 -15.04 -8.40
CA ASN A 167 -7.49 -15.92 -7.35
C ASN A 167 -8.86 -15.46 -6.86
N LEU A 168 -9.93 -15.93 -7.50
CA LEU A 168 -11.30 -15.56 -7.12
C LEU A 168 -11.77 -16.21 -5.81
N LEU A 169 -11.05 -17.22 -5.30
CA LEU A 169 -11.41 -17.95 -4.09
C LEU A 169 -10.84 -17.29 -2.83
N GLN A 170 -9.56 -16.90 -2.86
CA GLN A 170 -8.85 -16.30 -1.73
C GLN A 170 -7.97 -15.11 -2.17
N PRO A 171 -8.55 -14.06 -2.80
CA PRO A 171 -7.77 -12.94 -3.33
C PRO A 171 -7.03 -12.16 -2.25
N GLU A 172 -7.52 -12.15 -1.00
CA GLU A 172 -6.82 -11.46 0.11
C GLU A 172 -5.46 -12.09 0.44
N ASN A 173 -5.35 -13.42 0.37
CA ASN A 173 -4.11 -14.11 0.73
C ASN A 173 -3.01 -13.83 -0.30
N GLU A 174 -3.40 -13.72 -1.57
CA GLU A 174 -2.51 -13.34 -2.66
C GLU A 174 -1.99 -11.91 -2.46
N ILE A 175 -2.90 -10.95 -2.22
CA ILE A 175 -2.51 -9.55 -1.97
C ILE A 175 -1.66 -9.40 -0.71
N LYS A 176 -1.96 -10.14 0.37
CA LYS A 176 -1.11 -10.16 1.57
C LYS A 176 0.31 -10.61 1.22
N GLY A 177 0.45 -11.72 0.49
CA GLY A 177 1.76 -12.22 0.06
C GLY A 177 2.52 -11.20 -0.80
N GLN A 178 1.83 -10.59 -1.77
CA GLN A 178 2.43 -9.55 -2.62
C GLN A 178 2.86 -8.33 -1.80
N LEU A 179 2.02 -7.87 -0.87
CA LEU A 179 2.31 -6.74 0.01
C LEU A 179 3.56 -7.00 0.86
N MET A 180 3.73 -8.21 1.40
CA MET A 180 4.94 -8.57 2.15
C MET A 180 6.18 -8.56 1.27
N ALA A 181 6.10 -9.17 0.08
CA ALA A 181 7.23 -9.23 -0.85
C ALA A 181 7.65 -7.85 -1.36
N THR A 182 6.70 -6.98 -1.70
CA THR A 182 6.99 -5.60 -2.10
C THR A 182 7.52 -4.78 -0.93
N PHE A 183 6.99 -4.96 0.28
CA PHE A 183 7.52 -4.30 1.47
C PHE A 183 9.00 -4.63 1.68
N GLU A 184 9.37 -5.91 1.67
CA GLU A 184 10.76 -6.35 1.84
C GLU A 184 11.68 -5.76 0.77
N LYS A 185 11.25 -5.72 -0.50
CA LYS A 185 12.03 -5.13 -1.59
C LYS A 185 12.21 -3.62 -1.44
N VAL A 186 11.15 -2.90 -1.08
CA VAL A 186 11.15 -1.42 -1.06
C VAL A 186 11.77 -0.89 0.24
N LYS A 187 11.58 -1.59 1.35
CA LYS A 187 11.97 -1.16 2.70
C LYS A 187 13.18 -1.93 3.27
N GLY A 188 13.59 -3.03 2.64
CA GLY A 188 14.76 -3.81 3.03
C GLY A 188 14.59 -4.64 4.32
N SER A 189 13.36 -4.80 4.82
CA SER A 189 13.05 -5.51 6.06
C SER A 189 11.65 -6.13 6.02
N GLU A 190 11.32 -7.02 6.95
CA GLU A 190 9.94 -7.50 7.13
C GLU A 190 9.09 -6.47 7.90
N PRO A 191 7.80 -6.31 7.55
CA PRO A 191 6.93 -5.39 8.27
C PRO A 191 6.58 -5.90 9.67
N VAL A 192 6.56 -5.00 10.65
CA VAL A 192 6.00 -5.29 11.98
C VAL A 192 4.48 -5.39 11.86
N ASN A 193 3.90 -6.44 12.44
CA ASN A 193 2.46 -6.72 12.40
C ASN A 193 1.90 -6.75 10.95
N PRO A 194 2.27 -7.73 10.11
CA PRO A 194 1.89 -7.79 8.70
C PRO A 194 0.37 -7.75 8.46
N ASN A 195 -0.41 -8.33 9.37
CA ASN A 195 -1.87 -8.28 9.31
C ASN A 195 -2.44 -6.88 9.60
N ALA A 196 -1.77 -6.06 10.42
CA ALA A 196 -2.16 -4.68 10.65
C ALA A 196 -1.85 -3.82 9.42
N LEU A 197 -0.70 -4.05 8.77
CA LEU A 197 -0.33 -3.36 7.54
C LEU A 197 -1.38 -3.60 6.45
N TYR A 198 -1.74 -4.87 6.24
CA TYR A 198 -2.77 -5.23 5.28
C TYR A 198 -4.11 -4.54 5.56
N ARG A 199 -4.56 -4.52 6.83
CA ARG A 199 -5.81 -3.83 7.22
C ARG A 199 -5.73 -2.34 6.94
N LEU A 200 -4.63 -1.69 7.32
CA LEU A 200 -4.41 -0.26 7.06
C LEU A 200 -4.56 0.07 5.57
N VAL A 201 -3.88 -0.68 4.71
CA VAL A 201 -3.93 -0.49 3.26
C VAL A 201 -5.33 -0.73 2.71
N PHE A 202 -5.96 -1.85 3.11
CA PHE A 202 -7.28 -2.23 2.62
C PHE A 202 -8.37 -1.25 3.06
N ASP A 203 -8.33 -0.81 4.32
CA ASP A 203 -9.28 0.15 4.89
C ASP A 203 -9.13 1.51 4.18
N ALA A 204 -7.90 1.97 3.95
CA ALA A 204 -7.66 3.21 3.21
C ALA A 204 -8.21 3.15 1.79
N VAL A 205 -7.92 2.08 1.04
CA VAL A 205 -8.47 1.89 -0.33
C VAL A 205 -9.99 1.82 -0.32
N SER A 206 -10.57 1.11 0.66
CA SER A 206 -12.02 0.99 0.80
C SER A 206 -12.67 2.34 1.10
N GLU A 207 -12.05 3.16 1.94
CA GLU A 207 -12.52 4.53 2.23
C GLU A 207 -12.51 5.41 0.99
N LYS A 208 -11.43 5.36 0.19
CA LYS A 208 -11.33 6.13 -1.06
C LYS A 208 -12.39 5.72 -2.08
N ALA A 209 -12.57 4.41 -2.28
CA ALA A 209 -13.53 3.90 -3.25
C ALA A 209 -14.99 4.18 -2.84
N CYS A 210 -15.30 4.08 -1.54
CA CYS A 210 -16.64 4.33 -1.00
C CYS A 210 -16.94 5.82 -0.75
N TYR A 211 -16.07 6.75 -1.15
CA TYR A 211 -16.35 8.18 -1.01
C TYR A 211 -17.44 8.61 -2.00
N GLU A 212 -18.61 9.01 -1.47
CA GLU A 212 -19.81 9.36 -2.25
C GLU A 212 -20.07 10.87 -2.38
N PHE A 213 -19.32 11.72 -1.66
CA PHE A 213 -19.51 13.17 -1.73
C PHE A 213 -18.86 13.78 -2.97
N ASP A 214 -19.31 14.97 -3.35
CA ASP A 214 -18.77 15.69 -4.49
C ASP A 214 -17.30 16.08 -4.28
N ALA A 215 -16.44 15.71 -5.23
CA ALA A 215 -15.07 16.21 -5.37
C ALA A 215 -15.01 17.11 -6.61
N ASN A 216 -15.01 18.42 -6.38
CA ASN A 216 -15.28 19.42 -7.43
C ASN A 216 -14.04 19.86 -8.21
N ASP A 217 -12.85 19.50 -7.71
CA ASP A 217 -11.58 19.82 -8.34
C ASP A 217 -10.60 18.64 -8.24
N TYR A 218 -9.53 18.72 -9.03
CA TYR A 218 -8.56 17.63 -9.15
C TYR A 218 -7.82 17.32 -7.85
N GLU A 219 -7.53 18.32 -7.02
CA GLU A 219 -6.86 18.11 -5.73
C GLU A 219 -7.80 17.46 -4.72
N GLN A 220 -9.10 17.80 -4.75
CA GLN A 220 -10.12 17.10 -3.98
C GLN A 220 -10.26 15.65 -4.44
N ILE A 221 -10.24 15.37 -5.74
CA ILE A 221 -10.28 14.00 -6.26
C ILE A 221 -9.09 13.19 -5.75
N LYS A 222 -7.87 13.71 -5.91
CA LYS A 222 -6.66 13.06 -5.37
C LYS A 222 -6.76 12.85 -3.86
N LYS A 223 -7.28 13.82 -3.12
CA LYS A 223 -7.42 13.74 -1.66
C LYS A 223 -8.46 12.72 -1.22
N PHE A 224 -9.64 12.68 -1.83
CA PHE A 224 -10.79 11.92 -1.33
C PHE A 224 -10.94 10.55 -1.99
N LYS A 225 -10.54 10.40 -3.25
CA LYS A 225 -10.60 9.15 -4.00
C LYS A 225 -9.22 8.61 -4.41
N GLY A 226 -8.17 9.40 -4.24
CA GLY A 226 -6.81 9.03 -4.60
C GLY A 226 -5.97 8.48 -3.43
N ILE A 227 -4.97 7.67 -3.77
CA ILE A 227 -3.81 7.34 -2.92
C ILE A 227 -2.56 7.63 -3.74
N SER A 228 -1.78 8.62 -3.30
CA SER A 228 -0.48 8.96 -3.89
C SER A 228 0.61 7.98 -3.46
N ARG A 229 1.71 7.92 -4.22
CA ARG A 229 2.91 7.16 -3.85
C ARG A 229 3.37 7.50 -2.43
N ASN A 230 3.46 8.79 -2.10
CA ASN A 230 3.90 9.26 -0.78
C ASN A 230 2.95 8.85 0.35
N GLU A 231 1.63 8.87 0.12
CA GLU A 231 0.67 8.39 1.12
C GLU A 231 0.79 6.89 1.33
N PHE A 232 0.94 6.12 0.25
CA PHE A 232 1.14 4.68 0.35
C PHE A 232 2.47 4.34 1.03
N ASP A 233 3.54 5.05 0.71
CA ASP A 233 4.85 4.86 1.32
C ASP A 233 4.82 5.12 2.84
N ARG A 234 4.08 6.13 3.29
CA ARG A 234 3.84 6.40 4.71
C ARG A 234 3.07 5.27 5.42
N MET A 235 2.13 4.61 4.73
CA MET A 235 1.44 3.44 5.30
C MET A 235 2.43 2.29 5.52
N LEU A 236 3.38 2.11 4.61
CA LEU A 236 4.47 1.13 4.79
C LEU A 236 5.40 1.56 5.93
N ASP A 237 5.82 2.83 5.97
CA ASP A 237 6.71 3.36 7.01
C ASP A 237 6.15 3.18 8.42
N ALA A 238 4.83 3.32 8.59
CA ALA A 238 4.17 3.09 9.87
C ALA A 238 4.37 1.67 10.42
N HIS A 239 4.82 0.72 9.60
CA HIS A 239 5.05 -0.68 9.95
C HIS A 239 6.49 -1.12 9.68
N LEU A 240 7.40 -0.17 9.43
CA LEU A 240 8.82 -0.43 9.58
C LEU A 240 9.11 -0.90 11.00
N SER A 241 10.00 -1.88 11.15
CA SER A 241 10.64 -2.09 12.43
C SER A 241 11.38 -0.80 12.78
N ASN A 242 10.92 -0.09 13.82
CA ASN A 242 11.82 0.80 14.55
C ASN A 242 12.85 -0.12 15.21
N GLU A 243 13.87 -0.56 14.48
CA GLU A 243 14.90 -1.47 15.00
C GLU A 243 15.65 -0.85 16.18
N LYS A 244 15.61 0.48 16.28
CA LYS A 244 16.16 1.32 17.36
C LYS A 244 15.36 1.24 18.67
N THR A 245 15.13 0.03 19.16
CA THR A 245 14.44 -0.20 20.45
C THR A 245 15.42 -0.38 21.61
N GLY A 246 16.72 -0.50 21.34
CA GLY A 246 17.73 -0.96 22.30
C GLY A 246 17.61 -2.43 22.71
N ILE A 247 16.50 -3.12 22.40
CA ILE A 247 16.19 -4.47 22.90
C ILE A 247 17.19 -5.52 22.40
N ASN A 248 17.59 -5.44 21.13
CA ASN A 248 18.49 -6.42 20.53
C ASN A 248 19.91 -6.27 21.10
N GLN A 249 20.39 -5.03 21.23
CA GLN A 249 21.70 -4.71 21.82
C GLN A 249 21.74 -5.06 23.29
N THR A 250 20.67 -4.79 24.06
CA THR A 250 20.55 -5.27 25.45
C THR A 250 20.65 -6.79 25.51
N ARG A 251 19.97 -7.52 24.60
CA ARG A 251 20.02 -8.98 24.55
C ARG A 251 21.44 -9.48 24.24
N ASP A 252 22.14 -8.82 23.32
CA ASP A 252 23.51 -9.14 22.95
C ASP A 252 24.50 -8.84 24.08
N TYR A 253 24.36 -7.70 24.76
CA TYR A 253 25.14 -7.34 25.95
C TYR A 253 24.96 -8.40 27.06
N ILE A 254 23.72 -8.76 27.40
CA ILE A 254 23.43 -9.83 28.37
C ILE A 254 24.03 -11.16 27.92
N ASN A 255 24.03 -11.45 26.60
CA ASN A 255 24.63 -12.65 26.06
C ASN A 255 26.17 -12.70 26.19
N GLN A 256 26.84 -11.57 26.39
CA GLN A 256 28.28 -11.50 26.58
C GLN A 256 28.71 -11.60 28.07
N ILE A 257 27.77 -11.46 29.01
CA ILE A 257 28.06 -11.60 30.45
C ILE A 257 28.59 -13.01 30.76
N LYS A 258 29.73 -13.06 31.47
CA LYS A 258 30.42 -14.31 31.84
C LYS A 258 29.70 -15.08 32.96
N GLY A 259 29.08 -14.38 33.91
CA GLY A 259 28.41 -14.98 35.06
C GLY A 259 27.10 -15.67 34.66
N ILE A 260 27.02 -17.00 34.79
CA ILE A 260 25.84 -17.79 34.36
C ILE A 260 24.56 -17.38 35.10
N HIS A 261 24.66 -17.15 36.41
CA HIS A 261 23.50 -16.77 37.24
C HIS A 261 23.01 -15.35 36.95
N GLU A 262 23.92 -14.40 36.82
CA GLU A 262 23.61 -13.01 36.45
C GLU A 262 22.99 -12.93 35.06
N LYS A 263 23.62 -13.60 34.09
CA LYS A 263 23.09 -13.72 32.72
C LYS A 263 21.68 -14.27 32.69
N LYS A 264 21.40 -15.33 33.46
CA LYS A 264 20.04 -15.88 33.55
C LYS A 264 19.07 -14.87 34.17
N SER A 265 19.47 -14.24 35.28
CA SER A 265 18.68 -13.21 35.96
C SER A 265 18.27 -12.07 35.03
N TYR A 266 19.21 -11.53 34.25
CA TYR A 266 18.91 -10.44 33.30
C TYR A 266 18.10 -10.90 32.08
N LYS A 267 18.25 -12.15 31.62
CA LYS A 267 17.36 -12.71 30.59
C LYS A 267 15.92 -12.81 31.06
N ASP A 268 15.73 -13.32 32.28
CA ASP A 268 14.39 -13.44 32.88
C ASP A 268 13.78 -12.05 33.11
N ALA A 269 14.59 -11.09 33.58
CA ALA A 269 14.19 -9.69 33.74
C ALA A 269 13.81 -9.03 32.41
N LEU A 270 14.59 -9.20 31.34
CA LEU A 270 14.27 -8.67 30.01
C LEU A 270 12.91 -9.18 29.51
N ASN A 271 12.69 -10.49 29.58
CA ASN A 271 11.43 -11.10 29.15
C ASN A 271 10.24 -10.64 30.00
N SER A 272 10.44 -10.42 31.31
CA SER A 272 9.42 -9.88 32.23
C SER A 272 9.10 -8.41 31.93
N LEU A 273 10.12 -7.61 31.59
CA LEU A 273 10.02 -6.16 31.44
C LEU A 273 9.37 -5.74 30.11
N LEU A 274 9.67 -6.42 29.00
CA LEU A 274 9.15 -6.09 27.66
C LEU A 274 7.63 -5.88 27.61
N PRO A 275 6.77 -6.80 28.11
CA PRO A 275 5.33 -6.57 28.12
C PRO A 275 4.88 -5.47 29.10
N LYS A 276 5.67 -5.19 30.15
CA LYS A 276 5.37 -4.14 31.15
C LYS A 276 5.67 -2.75 30.59
N MET A 277 6.77 -2.55 29.88
CA MET A 277 7.14 -1.24 29.31
C MET A 277 6.10 -0.73 28.31
N ALA A 278 5.50 -1.63 27.52
CA ALA A 278 4.45 -1.26 26.57
C ALA A 278 3.14 -0.79 27.23
N ARG A 279 2.91 -1.13 28.51
CA ARG A 279 1.60 -0.93 29.20
C ARG A 279 1.68 0.00 30.41
N SER A 280 2.85 0.13 31.02
CA SER A 280 3.06 0.90 32.23
C SER A 280 3.42 2.34 31.89
N ARG A 281 2.48 3.27 32.14
CA ARG A 281 2.73 4.72 32.01
C ARG A 281 3.90 5.18 32.89
N VAL A 282 4.11 4.53 34.03
CA VAL A 282 5.23 4.84 34.92
C VAL A 282 6.56 4.53 34.23
N LEU A 283 6.70 3.33 33.64
CA LEU A 283 7.92 2.96 32.93
C LEU A 283 8.15 3.82 31.67
N GLN A 284 7.10 4.15 30.93
CA GLN A 284 7.19 5.04 29.77
C GLN A 284 7.70 6.44 30.15
N ASN A 285 7.17 7.00 31.25
CA ASN A 285 7.65 8.29 31.75
C ASN A 285 9.09 8.20 32.26
N MET A 286 9.46 7.11 32.92
CA MET A 286 10.83 6.89 33.37
C MET A 286 11.80 6.75 32.20
N GLU A 287 11.43 6.02 31.14
CA GLU A 287 12.20 5.91 29.90
C GLU A 287 12.55 7.29 29.33
N ILE A 288 11.55 8.16 29.17
CA ILE A 288 11.74 9.53 28.66
C ILE A 288 12.67 10.34 29.57
N MET A 289 12.48 10.27 30.89
CA MET A 289 13.33 11.01 31.84
C MET A 289 14.78 10.53 31.82
N MET A 290 15.00 9.21 31.75
CA MET A 290 16.33 8.62 31.65
C MET A 290 17.00 9.01 30.34
N ALA A 291 16.28 8.96 29.21
CA ALA A 291 16.80 9.39 27.92
C ALA A 291 17.21 10.87 27.91
N LYS A 292 16.40 11.76 28.50
CA LYS A 292 16.75 13.18 28.67
C LYS A 292 18.01 13.37 29.50
N THR A 293 18.15 12.60 30.58
CA THR A 293 19.37 12.64 31.41
C THR A 293 20.59 12.25 30.58
N LEU A 294 20.53 11.17 29.80
CA LEU A 294 21.65 10.76 28.95
C LEU A 294 22.03 11.83 27.90
N MET A 295 21.08 12.62 27.40
CA MET A 295 21.33 13.73 26.47
C MET A 295 21.99 14.95 27.13
N GLU A 296 21.77 15.17 28.43
CA GLU A 296 22.34 16.31 29.18
C GLU A 296 23.81 16.09 29.55
N TYR A 297 24.26 14.84 29.61
CA TYR A 297 25.65 14.50 29.89
C TYR A 297 26.49 14.53 28.60
N SER A 298 27.43 15.48 28.52
CA SER A 298 28.23 15.72 27.31
C SER A 298 29.33 14.67 27.04
N GLU A 299 29.74 13.90 28.06
CA GLU A 299 30.80 12.90 27.97
C GLU A 299 30.42 11.66 28.79
N ILE A 300 29.69 10.73 28.18
CA ILE A 300 29.50 9.36 28.71
C ILE A 300 30.44 8.46 27.91
N SER A 301 31.35 7.77 28.59
CA SER A 301 32.42 7.00 27.96
C SER A 301 32.01 5.58 27.55
N ASP A 302 31.17 4.91 28.35
CA ASP A 302 30.69 3.56 28.08
C ASP A 302 29.32 3.24 28.71
N VAL A 303 28.86 2.00 28.50
CA VAL A 303 27.55 1.51 28.99
C VAL A 303 27.55 1.34 30.52
N GLU A 304 28.69 0.99 31.12
CA GLU A 304 28.77 0.80 32.57
C GLU A 304 28.63 2.15 33.30
N GLU A 305 29.33 3.19 32.82
CA GLU A 305 29.21 4.55 33.34
C GLU A 305 27.76 5.07 33.19
N ALA A 306 27.12 4.81 32.05
CA ALA A 306 25.73 5.18 31.82
C ALA A 306 24.77 4.47 32.79
N ILE A 307 25.02 3.18 33.10
CA ILE A 307 24.24 2.42 34.08
C ILE A 307 24.39 3.03 35.48
N ASP A 308 25.60 3.43 35.87
CA ASP A 308 25.85 4.03 37.18
C ASP A 308 25.11 5.38 37.33
N ILE A 309 25.20 6.25 36.31
CA ILE A 309 24.46 7.54 36.28
C ILE A 309 22.96 7.33 36.45
N LEU A 310 22.39 6.39 35.70
CA LEU A 310 20.95 6.09 35.76
C LEU A 310 20.58 5.41 37.08
N THR A 311 21.45 4.57 37.63
CA THR A 311 21.25 3.92 38.92
C THR A 311 21.15 4.96 40.03
N ASP A 312 22.14 5.86 40.14
CA ASP A 312 22.15 6.90 41.17
C ASP A 312 20.93 7.83 41.07
N SER A 313 20.48 8.10 39.85
CA SER A 313 19.40 9.04 39.60
C SER A 313 18.00 8.44 39.71
N TYR A 314 17.82 7.13 39.45
CA TYR A 314 16.51 6.52 39.25
C TYR A 314 16.22 5.23 40.03
N HIS A 315 17.22 4.59 40.64
CA HIS A 315 17.03 3.26 41.24
C HIS A 315 15.97 3.21 42.35
N ASP A 316 15.89 4.26 43.16
CA ASP A 316 14.90 4.41 44.23
C ASP A 316 13.56 5.01 43.76
N LYS A 317 13.48 5.43 42.49
CA LYS A 317 12.26 5.98 41.88
C LYS A 317 11.38 4.91 41.25
N PHE A 318 11.92 3.70 41.02
CA PHE A 318 11.11 2.58 40.54
C PHE A 318 10.11 2.14 41.62
N PRO A 319 8.89 1.77 41.23
CA PRO A 319 7.96 1.11 42.14
C PRO A 319 8.54 -0.17 42.76
N VAL A 320 8.06 -0.52 43.95
CA VAL A 320 8.61 -1.62 44.77
C VAL A 320 8.45 -3.00 44.13
N GLU A 321 7.56 -3.15 43.17
CA GLU A 321 7.31 -4.40 42.44
C GLU A 321 8.39 -4.73 41.39
N TYR A 322 9.32 -3.81 41.09
CA TYR A 322 10.41 -4.05 40.14
C TYR A 322 11.67 -4.52 40.88
N SER A 323 12.16 -5.69 40.50
CA SER A 323 13.42 -6.25 41.01
C SER A 323 14.63 -5.43 40.55
N ASN A 324 15.75 -5.48 41.27
CA ASN A 324 16.98 -4.79 40.87
C ASN A 324 17.45 -5.22 39.47
N ALA A 325 17.28 -6.51 39.12
CA ALA A 325 17.57 -7.02 37.79
C ALA A 325 16.69 -6.36 36.70
N GLU A 326 15.40 -6.18 36.96
CA GLU A 326 14.49 -5.48 36.03
C GLU A 326 14.85 -4.00 35.89
N LYS A 327 15.25 -3.32 36.98
CA LYS A 327 15.71 -1.93 36.94
C LYS A 327 16.96 -1.79 36.09
N THR A 328 17.99 -2.62 36.34
CA THR A 328 19.24 -2.59 35.57
C THR A 328 19.01 -2.89 34.09
N VAL A 329 18.18 -3.89 33.76
CA VAL A 329 17.84 -4.19 32.36
C VAL A 329 17.04 -3.05 31.72
N CYS A 330 16.19 -2.36 32.47
CA CYS A 330 15.51 -1.16 31.97
C CYS A 330 16.52 -0.08 31.57
N TYR A 331 17.56 0.17 32.38
CA TYR A 331 18.65 1.09 32.02
C TYR A 331 19.34 0.67 30.74
N MET A 332 19.72 -0.61 30.62
CA MET A 332 20.39 -1.13 29.41
C MET A 332 19.56 -0.88 28.14
N ILE A 333 18.24 -1.09 28.19
CA ILE A 333 17.34 -0.84 27.05
C ILE A 333 17.38 0.64 26.66
N VAL A 334 17.25 1.54 27.65
CA VAL A 334 17.26 2.99 27.39
C VAL A 334 18.60 3.45 26.84
N ILE A 335 19.71 3.00 27.43
CA ILE A 335 21.07 3.36 26.98
C ILE A 335 21.29 2.89 25.55
N HIS A 336 20.95 1.64 25.22
CA HIS A 336 21.13 1.15 23.87
C HIS A 336 20.21 1.83 22.87
N LYS A 337 18.94 2.07 23.22
CA LYS A 337 18.02 2.86 22.38
C LYS A 337 18.56 4.27 22.13
N TYR A 338 19.20 4.89 23.13
CA TYR A 338 19.88 6.18 22.99
C TYR A 338 21.07 6.12 22.04
N VAL A 339 21.97 5.15 22.21
CA VAL A 339 23.14 4.96 21.32
C VAL A 339 22.73 4.71 19.86
N GLU A 340 21.61 4.03 19.64
CA GLU A 340 21.06 3.82 18.29
C GLU A 340 20.44 5.09 17.66
N GLY A 341 20.29 6.18 18.42
CA GLY A 341 19.56 7.38 18.01
C GLY A 341 18.04 7.14 17.94
N GLY A 342 17.51 6.28 18.81
CA GLY A 342 16.09 5.95 18.90
C GLY A 342 15.24 7.07 19.52
N TYR A 343 15.87 8.06 20.15
CA TYR A 343 15.19 9.20 20.79
C TYR A 343 15.32 10.53 20.02
N ASP A 344 16.11 10.58 18.94
CA ASP A 344 16.42 11.81 18.19
C ASP A 344 15.17 12.51 17.63
N ASN A 345 14.13 11.72 17.33
CA ASN A 345 12.85 12.20 16.82
C ASN A 345 11.73 12.24 17.88
N GLU A 346 11.94 11.63 19.06
CA GLU A 346 10.90 11.45 20.09
C GLU A 346 10.93 12.57 21.17
N ILE A 347 12.08 13.25 21.32
CA ILE A 347 12.32 14.18 22.46
C ILE A 347 12.27 15.66 22.06
N ASN A 348 12.08 15.98 20.78
CA ASN A 348 11.88 17.35 20.27
C ASN A 348 10.42 17.83 20.34
N ILE A 349 9.72 17.56 21.45
CA ILE A 349 8.38 18.13 21.77
C ILE A 349 8.43 18.84 23.12
#